data_AF-A0A915N718-F1
#
_entry.id   AF-A0A915N718-F1
#
_cell.length_a   1.000
_cell.length_b   1.000
_cell.length_c   1.000
_cell.angle_alpha   90.00
_cell.angle_beta   90.00
_cell.angle_gamma   90.00
#
_symmetry.space_group_name_H-M   'P 1'
#
loop_
_entity.id
_entity.type
_entity.pdbx_description
1 polymer ?
#
loop_
_entity_poly.entity_id
_entity_poly.type
_entity_poly.pdbx_seq_one_letter_code
_entity_poly.pdbx_strand_id
1 'polypeptide(L)'
;MFGRSRLVRLLIEKEESDQILLATSERDHWYSINLQLLNDSNLKNCFTPSNYDEETEQYLNNSFEISNNVCLQTNINGILGRGNMFLFSHNFLQKFLNFPPDWNSSDKRLIDIGAGDGTITLVLQLFFKHVTAVEASKVW
;
A
#
# COMPACT_ATOMS: atom_id res chain seq x y z
N MET A 1 -16.78 -36.82 15.07
CA MET A 1 -17.60 -35.66 14.64
C MET A 1 -16.99 -34.42 15.29
N PHE A 2 -15.92 -33.86 14.70
CA PHE A 2 -15.20 -32.73 15.29
C PHE A 2 -16.07 -31.47 15.19
N GLY A 3 -16.34 -30.84 16.34
CA GLY A 3 -17.03 -29.57 16.40
C GLY A 3 -16.31 -28.54 15.54
N ARG A 4 -17.07 -27.94 14.61
CA ARG A 4 -16.63 -26.87 13.70
C ARG A 4 -16.12 -25.67 14.50
N SER A 5 -14.84 -25.66 14.83
CA SER A 5 -14.19 -24.49 15.44
C SER A 5 -14.33 -23.30 14.50
N ARG A 6 -14.89 -22.18 14.98
CA ARG A 6 -15.03 -20.92 14.24
C ARG A 6 -13.69 -20.47 13.64
N LEU A 7 -12.59 -20.71 14.33
CA LEU A 7 -11.24 -20.38 13.87
C LEU A 7 -10.86 -21.17 12.62
N VAL A 8 -11.13 -22.48 12.58
CA VAL A 8 -10.83 -23.33 11.41
C VAL A 8 -11.62 -22.87 10.20
N ARG A 9 -12.89 -22.48 10.40
CA ARG A 9 -13.72 -21.94 9.31
C ARG A 9 -13.16 -20.64 8.76
N LEU A 10 -12.74 -19.72 9.64
CA LEU A 10 -12.14 -18.45 9.24
C LEU A 10 -10.81 -18.62 8.49
N LEU A 11 -9.99 -19.61 8.88
CA LEU A 11 -8.74 -19.92 8.17
C LEU A 11 -9.01 -20.45 6.75
N ILE A 12 -10.03 -21.30 6.60
CA ILE A 12 -10.43 -21.82 5.28
C ILE A 12 -11.01 -20.70 4.42
N GLU A 13 -11.93 -19.88 4.95
CA GLU A 13 -12.52 -18.74 4.25
C GLU A 13 -11.45 -17.73 3.81
N LYS A 14 -10.42 -17.49 4.64
CA LYS A 14 -9.26 -16.67 4.28
C LYS A 14 -8.49 -17.28 3.11
N GLU A 15 -8.12 -18.56 3.19
CA GLU A 15 -7.33 -19.22 2.13
C GLU A 15 -8.08 -19.19 0.79
N GLU A 16 -9.38 -19.48 0.78
CA GLU A 16 -10.21 -19.38 -0.42
C GLU A 16 -10.21 -17.95 -1.01
N SER A 17 -10.31 -16.93 -0.16
CA SER A 17 -10.23 -15.52 -0.58
C SER A 17 -8.84 -15.17 -1.17
N ASP A 18 -7.76 -15.62 -0.54
CA ASP A 18 -6.39 -15.36 -1.01
C ASP A 18 -6.15 -16.04 -2.37
N GLN A 19 -6.64 -17.26 -2.56
CA GLN A 19 -6.56 -17.96 -3.85
C GLN A 19 -7.33 -17.23 -4.95
N ILE A 20 -8.53 -16.69 -4.66
CA ILE A 20 -9.29 -15.88 -5.62
C ILE A 20 -8.53 -14.61 -6.00
N LEU A 21 -7.98 -13.90 -5.01
CA LEU A 21 -7.18 -12.69 -5.23
C LEU A 21 -5.94 -12.98 -6.09
N LEU A 22 -5.26 -14.09 -5.85
CA LEU A 22 -4.04 -14.48 -6.57
C LEU A 22 -4.32 -15.05 -7.96
N ALA A 23 -5.42 -15.81 -8.12
CA ALA A 23 -5.81 -16.47 -9.38
C ALA A 23 -6.48 -15.51 -10.37
N THR A 24 -6.91 -14.33 -9.92
CA THR A 24 -7.46 -13.31 -10.82
C THR A 24 -6.32 -12.76 -11.69
N SER A 25 -6.26 -13.21 -12.95
CA SER A 25 -5.28 -12.79 -13.94
C SER A 25 -5.45 -11.33 -14.41
N GLU A 26 -6.53 -10.66 -13.99
CA GLU A 26 -6.85 -9.27 -14.36
C GLU A 26 -6.73 -8.32 -13.16
N ARG A 27 -5.52 -8.18 -12.60
CA ARG A 27 -5.25 -7.24 -11.50
C ARG A 27 -5.46 -5.77 -11.92
N ASP A 28 -5.43 -5.49 -13.22
CA ASP A 28 -5.73 -4.17 -13.78
C ASP A 28 -7.15 -3.68 -13.44
N HIS A 29 -8.10 -4.61 -13.27
CA HIS A 29 -9.47 -4.25 -12.88
C HIS A 29 -9.56 -3.63 -11.48
N TRP A 30 -8.60 -3.90 -10.58
CA TRP A 30 -8.59 -3.36 -9.21
C TRP A 30 -8.51 -1.84 -9.18
N TYR A 31 -7.89 -1.25 -10.21
CA TYR A 31 -7.68 0.19 -10.33
C TYR A 31 -8.63 0.84 -11.33
N SER A 32 -9.54 0.05 -11.93
CA SER A 32 -10.50 0.56 -12.89
C SER A 32 -11.53 1.47 -12.21
N ILE A 33 -11.79 2.62 -12.83
CA ILE A 33 -12.82 3.55 -12.37
C ILE A 33 -13.85 3.78 -13.46
N ASN A 34 -15.12 3.87 -13.08
CA ASN A 34 -16.17 4.24 -14.01
C ASN A 34 -16.26 5.77 -14.12
N LEU A 35 -15.51 6.34 -15.07
CA LEU A 35 -15.52 7.78 -15.38
C LEU A 35 -16.90 8.33 -15.80
N GLN A 36 -17.86 7.47 -16.18
CA GLN A 36 -19.21 7.91 -16.53
C GLN A 36 -20.00 8.36 -15.30
N LEU A 37 -19.63 7.90 -14.10
CA LEU A 37 -20.24 8.33 -12.83
C LEU A 37 -19.74 9.71 -12.36
N LEU A 38 -18.63 10.19 -12.93
CA LEU A 38 -18.10 11.52 -12.65
C LEU A 38 -18.72 12.52 -13.64
N ASN A 39 -19.56 13.42 -13.15
CA ASN A 39 -20.22 14.43 -13.99
C ASN A 39 -19.30 15.64 -14.29
N ASP A 40 -18.32 15.91 -13.43
CA ASP A 40 -17.40 17.04 -13.57
C ASP A 40 -16.16 16.65 -14.39
N SER A 41 -15.96 17.31 -15.53
CA SER A 41 -14.80 17.13 -16.40
C SER A 41 -13.48 17.51 -15.74
N ASN A 42 -13.47 18.48 -14.82
CA ASN A 42 -12.25 18.86 -14.11
C ASN A 42 -11.78 17.75 -13.18
N LEU A 43 -12.71 17.09 -12.47
CA LEU A 43 -12.39 15.96 -11.60
C LEU A 43 -11.83 14.77 -12.39
N LYS A 44 -12.32 14.52 -13.61
CA LYS A 44 -11.77 13.48 -14.49
C LYS A 44 -10.30 13.73 -14.83
N ASN A 45 -9.95 14.99 -15.07
CA ASN A 45 -8.59 15.38 -15.43
C ASN A 45 -7.62 15.39 -14.24
N CYS A 46 -8.13 15.49 -13.01
CA CYS A 46 -7.32 15.39 -11.79
C CYS A 46 -7.03 13.94 -11.38
N PHE A 47 -7.66 12.95 -12.01
CA PHE A 47 -7.47 11.55 -11.66
C PHE A 47 -6.20 10.99 -12.29
N THR A 48 -5.31 10.42 -11.48
CA THR A 48 -4.15 9.65 -11.93
C THR A 48 -4.37 8.18 -11.56
N PRO A 49 -4.62 7.28 -12.52
CA PRO A 49 -4.81 5.85 -12.24
C PRO A 49 -3.51 5.24 -11.72
N SER A 50 -3.61 4.48 -10.63
CA SER A 50 -2.56 3.56 -10.22
C SER A 50 -2.65 2.26 -11.01
N ASN A 51 -1.61 1.44 -10.96
CA ASN A 51 -1.58 0.13 -11.59
C ASN A 51 -0.90 -0.90 -10.67
N TYR A 52 -1.07 -2.18 -10.99
CA TYR A 52 -0.28 -3.23 -10.39
C TYR A 52 1.15 -3.18 -10.96
N ASP A 53 2.14 -2.94 -10.12
CA ASP A 53 3.56 -2.92 -10.50
C ASP A 53 4.41 -3.82 -9.61
N GLU A 54 5.71 -3.89 -9.89
CA GLU A 54 6.64 -4.76 -9.16
C GLU A 54 6.69 -4.46 -7.66
N GLU A 55 6.66 -3.18 -7.26
CA GLU A 55 6.62 -2.79 -5.84
C GLU A 55 5.31 -3.21 -5.18
N THR A 56 4.18 -3.08 -5.88
CA THR A 56 2.88 -3.58 -5.42
C THR A 56 2.90 -5.10 -5.26
N GLU A 57 3.47 -5.83 -6.22
CA GLU A 57 3.64 -7.28 -6.16
C GLU A 57 4.46 -7.70 -4.94
N GLN A 58 5.61 -7.07 -4.72
CA GLN A 58 6.48 -7.33 -3.58
C GLN A 58 5.74 -7.08 -2.26
N TYR A 59 5.01 -5.98 -2.16
CA TYR A 59 4.23 -5.66 -0.97
C TYR A 59 3.13 -6.70 -0.69
N LEU A 60 2.40 -7.14 -1.73
CA LEU A 60 1.37 -8.17 -1.58
C LEU A 60 1.99 -9.50 -1.15
N ASN A 61 3.10 -9.92 -1.77
CA ASN A 61 3.79 -11.15 -1.40
C ASN A 61 4.22 -11.14 0.07
N ASN A 62 4.85 -10.06 0.52
CA ASN A 62 5.22 -9.88 1.93
C ASN A 62 3.98 -9.89 2.85
N SER A 63 2.88 -9.26 2.42
CA SER A 63 1.61 -9.26 3.16
C SER A 63 1.03 -10.66 3.30
N PHE A 64 1.06 -11.47 2.24
CA PHE A 64 0.61 -12.87 2.28
C PHE A 64 1.48 -13.70 3.22
N GLU A 65 2.80 -13.60 3.14
CA GLU A 65 3.73 -14.31 4.03
C GLU A 65 3.46 -13.99 5.51
N ILE A 66 3.28 -12.71 5.84
CA ILE A 66 2.96 -12.26 7.20
C ILE A 66 1.56 -12.73 7.62
N SER A 67 0.56 -12.68 6.73
CA SER A 67 -0.82 -13.02 7.06
C SER A 67 -1.04 -14.53 7.23
N ASN A 68 -0.30 -15.35 6.49
CA ASN A 68 -0.41 -16.82 6.49
C ASN A 68 0.36 -17.47 7.63
N ASN A 69 1.22 -16.72 8.31
CA ASN A 69 1.86 -17.19 9.52
C ASN A 69 0.87 -17.18 10.71
N VAL A 70 0.37 -18.36 11.06
CA VAL A 70 -0.63 -18.57 12.13
C VAL A 70 -0.14 -18.10 13.50
N CYS A 71 1.16 -18.21 13.81
CA CYS A 71 1.74 -17.69 15.05
C CYS A 71 1.64 -16.15 15.11
N LEU A 72 1.73 -15.49 13.96
CA LEU A 72 1.66 -14.04 13.82
C LEU A 72 0.21 -13.50 13.84
N GLN A 73 -0.81 -14.36 13.91
CA GLN A 73 -2.21 -13.93 13.96
C GLN A 73 -2.70 -13.53 15.36
N THR A 74 -1.93 -13.80 16.43
CA THR A 74 -2.43 -13.75 17.83
C THR A 74 -1.84 -12.62 18.71
N ASN A 75 -1.67 -11.42 18.16
CA ASN A 75 -1.10 -10.21 18.79
C ASN A 75 0.41 -10.05 18.62
N ILE A 76 0.80 -9.64 17.43
CA ILE A 76 2.16 -9.24 17.09
C ILE A 76 2.15 -8.02 16.15
N ASN A 77 1.00 -7.36 15.99
CA ASN A 77 0.79 -6.35 14.94
C ASN A 77 1.83 -5.23 15.00
N GLY A 78 2.26 -4.83 16.21
CA GLY A 78 3.33 -3.85 16.41
C GLY A 78 4.77 -4.38 16.17
N ILE A 79 5.01 -5.69 16.28
CA ILE A 79 6.33 -6.31 16.04
C ILE A 79 6.54 -6.61 14.55
N LEU A 80 5.47 -6.80 13.77
CA LEU A 80 5.55 -7.10 12.34
C LEU A 80 5.21 -5.94 11.40
N GLY A 81 4.83 -4.78 11.93
CA GLY A 81 4.35 -3.68 11.08
C GLY A 81 3.02 -4.01 10.38
N ARG A 82 2.12 -4.79 11.00
CA ARG A 82 0.75 -4.92 10.48
C ARG A 82 0.04 -3.60 10.72
N GLY A 83 -0.07 -2.81 9.66
CA GLY A 83 -0.50 -1.42 9.68
C GLY A 83 0.32 -0.54 8.75
N ASN A 84 1.49 -1.02 8.30
CA ASN A 84 2.29 -0.33 7.30
C ASN A 84 1.46 -0.14 6.04
N MET A 85 1.23 1.12 5.67
CA MET A 85 0.56 1.46 4.43
C MET A 85 1.57 1.37 3.29
N PHE A 86 1.33 0.48 2.32
CA PHE A 86 1.81 0.71 0.96
C PHE A 86 0.81 1.63 0.27
N LEU A 87 1.19 2.90 0.12
CA LEU A 87 0.34 3.89 -0.51
C LEU A 87 0.71 4.10 -1.97
N PHE A 88 2.00 4.25 -2.26
CA PHE A 88 2.51 4.54 -3.60
C PHE A 88 3.79 3.78 -3.88
N SER A 89 3.89 3.19 -5.08
CA SER A 89 5.19 2.81 -5.64
C SER A 89 5.99 4.05 -6.02
N HIS A 90 7.30 3.90 -6.19
CA HIS A 90 8.16 4.98 -6.67
C HIS A 90 7.64 5.55 -8.01
N ASN A 91 7.37 4.68 -8.98
CA ASN A 91 6.95 5.07 -10.32
C ASN A 91 5.60 5.79 -10.30
N PHE A 92 4.66 5.32 -9.48
CA PHE A 92 3.36 5.99 -9.36
C PHE A 92 3.51 7.37 -8.72
N LEU A 93 4.28 7.48 -7.63
CA LEU A 93 4.47 8.75 -6.93
C LEU A 93 5.14 9.80 -7.82
N GLN A 94 6.13 9.41 -8.62
CA GLN A 94 6.78 10.29 -9.60
C GLN A 94 5.76 10.86 -10.59
N LYS A 95 4.89 10.01 -11.15
CA LYS A 95 3.83 10.42 -12.09
C LYS A 95 2.79 11.30 -11.42
N PHE A 96 2.33 10.92 -10.23
CA PHE A 96 1.29 11.62 -9.47
C PHE A 96 1.72 13.03 -9.08
N LEU A 97 2.98 13.20 -8.65
CA LEU A 97 3.56 14.51 -8.33
C LEU A 97 4.08 15.26 -9.57
N ASN A 98 3.97 14.66 -10.76
CA ASN A 98 4.44 15.20 -12.02
C ASN A 98 5.93 15.60 -11.99
N PHE A 99 6.76 14.76 -11.38
CA PHE A 99 8.20 14.94 -11.37
C PHE A 99 8.79 14.53 -12.73
N PRO A 100 9.66 15.35 -13.33
CA PRO A 100 10.29 15.03 -14.60
C PRO A 100 11.27 13.84 -14.46
N PRO A 101 11.63 13.15 -15.56
CA PRO A 101 12.55 12.01 -15.52
C PRO A 101 13.96 12.35 -15.01
N ASP A 102 14.40 13.60 -15.18
CA ASP A 102 15.68 14.13 -14.72
C ASP A 102 15.58 14.79 -13.34
N TRP A 103 14.52 14.49 -12.58
CA TRP A 103 14.30 15.02 -11.24
C TRP A 103 15.53 14.83 -10.35
N ASN A 104 16.13 15.95 -9.95
CA ASN A 104 17.31 15.98 -9.11
C ASN A 104 16.90 16.24 -7.66
N SER A 105 17.08 15.24 -6.80
CA SER A 105 16.74 15.32 -5.38
C SER A 105 17.74 16.12 -4.53
N SER A 106 18.94 16.44 -5.06
CA SER A 106 20.11 16.87 -4.28
C SER A 106 19.98 18.21 -3.55
N ASP A 107 19.11 19.10 -4.04
CA ASP A 107 18.81 20.41 -3.46
C ASP A 107 17.36 20.51 -2.94
N LYS A 108 16.60 19.41 -3.03
CA LYS A 108 15.17 19.37 -2.71
C LYS A 108 14.94 18.99 -1.25
N ARG A 109 13.94 19.63 -0.64
CA ARG A 109 13.54 19.43 0.75
C ARG A 109 12.05 19.15 0.85
N LEU A 110 11.66 18.30 1.79
CA LEU A 110 10.27 17.98 2.09
C LEU A 110 10.04 18.04 3.60
N ILE A 111 8.87 18.55 4.00
CA ILE A 111 8.33 18.37 5.35
C ILE A 111 7.17 17.39 5.22
N ASP A 112 7.32 16.23 5.85
CA ASP A 112 6.30 15.18 5.90
C ASP A 112 5.55 15.27 7.24
N ILE A 113 4.26 15.60 7.19
CA ILE A 113 3.44 15.86 8.37
C ILE A 113 2.46 14.70 8.54
N GLY A 114 2.53 14.02 9.68
CA GLY A 114 1.79 12.77 9.91
C GLY A 114 2.54 11.58 9.31
N ALA A 115 3.85 11.54 9.51
CA ALA A 115 4.73 10.52 8.94
C ALA A 115 4.40 9.08 9.39
N GLY A 116 3.65 8.91 10.48
CA GLY A 116 3.24 7.63 11.03
C GLY A 116 4.46 6.77 11.39
N ASP A 117 4.51 5.57 10.81
CA ASP A 117 5.63 4.63 10.95
C ASP A 117 6.84 4.96 10.05
N GLY A 118 6.74 6.00 9.21
CA GLY A 118 7.79 6.45 8.31
C GLY A 118 7.93 5.66 7.00
N THR A 119 7.08 4.66 6.75
CA THR A 119 7.17 3.82 5.53
C THR A 119 7.00 4.66 4.26
N ILE A 120 6.04 5.60 4.27
CA ILE A 120 5.84 6.53 3.14
C ILE A 120 6.95 7.57 3.07
N THR A 121 7.46 8.03 4.22
CA THR A 121 8.63 8.91 4.28
C THR A 121 9.85 8.31 3.58
N LEU A 122 10.05 6.99 3.65
CA LEU A 122 11.14 6.30 2.94
C LEU A 122 10.97 6.37 1.41
N VAL A 123 9.74 6.19 0.90
CA VAL A 123 9.46 6.36 -0.54
C VAL A 123 9.72 7.81 -0.96
N LEU A 124 9.33 8.78 -0.13
CA LEU A 124 9.56 10.21 -0.40
C LEU A 124 11.06 10.57 -0.43
N GLN A 125 11.91 9.92 0.37
CA GLN A 125 13.36 10.16 0.36
C GLN A 125 14.03 9.87 -0.99
N LEU A 126 13.41 9.06 -1.86
CA LEU A 126 13.89 8.85 -3.23
C LEU A 126 13.83 10.14 -4.06
N PHE A 127 12.94 11.06 -3.71
CA PHE A 127 12.71 12.32 -4.43
C PHE A 127 13.29 13.54 -3.72
N PHE A 128 13.61 13.47 -2.43
CA PHE A 128 14.07 14.63 -1.66
C PHE A 128 15.27 14.27 -0.79
N LYS A 129 16.41 14.97 -0.98
CA LYS A 129 17.61 14.72 -0.16
C LYS A 129 17.41 15.02 1.31
N HIS A 130 16.61 16.04 1.63
CA HIS A 130 16.36 16.45 3.00
C HIS A 130 14.87 16.33 3.32
N VAL A 131 14.50 15.23 3.97
CA VAL A 131 13.13 15.01 4.47
C VAL A 131 13.10 15.26 5.97
N THR A 132 12.23 16.16 6.41
CA THR A 132 11.90 16.37 7.83
C THR A 132 10.55 15.75 8.10
N ALA A 133 10.52 14.64 8.84
CA ALA A 133 9.29 13.99 9.24
C ALA A 133 8.80 14.52 10.59
N VAL A 134 7.50 14.75 10.69
CA VAL A 134 6.80 15.16 11.91
C VAL A 134 5.68 14.17 12.16
N GLU A 135 5.63 13.61 13.35
CA GLU A 135 4.56 12.71 13.78
C GLU A 135 4.00 13.19 15.12
N ALA A 136 2.67 13.27 15.21
CA ALA A 136 1.97 13.77 16.38
C ALA A 136 1.66 12.66 17.40
N SER A 137 1.50 11.42 16.93
CA SER A 137 1.31 10.27 17.80
C SER A 137 2.56 10.03 18.65
N LYS A 138 2.32 9.65 19.91
CA LYS A 138 3.40 9.23 20.79
C LYS A 138 3.90 7.87 20.30
N VAL A 139 5.21 7.74 20.17
CA VAL A 139 5.87 6.44 20.07
C VAL A 139 5.65 5.75 21.42
N TRP A 140 4.81 4.71 21.46
CA TRP A 140 4.53 3.92 22.67
C TRP A 140 5.37 2.64 22.67
#